data_AF-F3G2C7-F1
#
_entry.id   AF-F3G2C7-F1
#
_cell.length_a   1.000
_cell.length_b   1.000
_cell.length_c   1.000
_cell.angle_alpha   90.00
_cell.angle_beta   90.00
_cell.angle_gamma   90.00
#
_symmetry.space_group_name_H-M   'P 1'
#
loop_
_entity.id
_entity.type
_entity.pdbx_description
1 polymer ?
#
loop_
_entity_poly.entity_id
_entity_poly.type
_entity_poly.pdbx_seq_one_letter_code
_entity_poly.pdbx_strand_id
1 'polypeptide(L)'
;MNGWRLLLTRPAEESTALARVLAEDGIFSSSLPLLETEPLPLTPAQRSIIFELLNYCAVIVVSKPAARLAIELIDEVWPQPPLQPWFSVGSATGQILLDYGLDASWPEQGDDSEALLELPRLKQAIAVPGSRVLIMRGDEGRELLAEQLRALGVGVDYLPLYRRYLPQHAPGALAQRV
;
A
#
# COMPACT_ATOMS: atom_id res chain seq x y z
N MET A 1 15.90 -16.46 -27.68
CA MET A 1 16.23 -15.18 -27.03
C MET A 1 15.18 -14.17 -27.44
N ASN A 2 14.35 -13.80 -26.48
CA ASN A 2 13.38 -12.72 -26.52
C ASN A 2 14.17 -11.41 -26.75
N GLY A 3 13.77 -10.60 -27.73
CA GLY A 3 14.48 -9.36 -28.10
C GLY A 3 14.26 -8.18 -27.15
N TRP A 4 13.52 -8.39 -26.07
CA TRP A 4 13.18 -7.37 -25.10
C TRP A 4 14.38 -6.99 -24.22
N ARG A 5 14.60 -5.68 -24.08
CA ARG A 5 15.55 -5.07 -23.17
C ARG A 5 14.79 -4.01 -22.37
N LEU A 6 14.63 -4.22 -21.07
CA LEU A 6 13.73 -3.42 -20.23
C LEU A 6 14.50 -2.52 -19.28
N LEU A 7 14.05 -1.28 -19.14
CA LEU A 7 14.49 -0.38 -18.08
C LEU A 7 13.51 -0.45 -16.91
N LEU A 8 13.99 -0.81 -15.73
CA LEU A 8 13.18 -0.91 -14.51
C LEU A 8 13.32 0.37 -13.70
N THR A 9 12.19 1.04 -13.45
CA THR A 9 12.13 2.35 -12.78
C THR A 9 11.48 2.31 -11.39
N ARG A 10 11.15 1.12 -10.90
CA ARG A 10 10.58 0.87 -9.56
C ARG A 10 11.65 1.09 -8.48
N PRO A 11 11.26 1.18 -7.18
CA PRO A 11 12.23 1.19 -6.07
C PRO A 11 13.26 0.06 -6.18
N ALA A 12 14.46 0.29 -5.63
CA ALA A 12 15.62 -0.56 -5.87
C ALA A 12 15.36 -2.05 -5.56
N GLU A 13 14.70 -2.35 -4.44
CA GLU A 13 14.36 -3.72 -4.04
C GLU A 13 13.38 -4.39 -5.01
N GLU A 14 12.32 -3.68 -5.41
CA GLU A 14 11.32 -4.19 -6.35
C GLU A 14 11.92 -4.40 -7.75
N SER A 15 12.78 -3.48 -8.19
CA SER A 15 13.52 -3.61 -9.44
C SER A 15 14.47 -4.82 -9.41
N THR A 16 15.12 -5.10 -8.28
CA THR A 16 16.00 -6.26 -8.11
C THR A 16 15.22 -7.58 -8.18
N ALA A 17 14.09 -7.66 -7.47
CA ALA A 17 13.23 -8.85 -7.51
C ALA A 17 12.69 -9.11 -8.92
N LEU A 18 12.22 -8.06 -9.61
CA LEU A 18 11.71 -8.16 -10.97
C LEU A 18 12.81 -8.54 -11.97
N ALA A 19 14.02 -7.98 -11.84
CA ALA A 19 15.15 -8.32 -12.69
C ALA A 19 15.50 -9.82 -12.61
N ARG A 20 15.40 -10.44 -11.42
CA ARG A 20 15.63 -11.89 -11.26
C ARG A 20 14.59 -12.70 -12.04
N VAL A 21 13.30 -12.39 -11.90
CA VAL A 21 12.23 -13.07 -12.61
C VAL A 21 12.37 -12.90 -14.13
N LEU A 22 12.67 -11.68 -14.60
CA LEU A 22 12.90 -11.41 -16.02
C LEU A 22 14.10 -12.19 -16.58
N ALA A 23 15.17 -12.33 -15.80
CA ALA A 23 16.35 -13.08 -16.21
C ALA A 23 16.08 -14.59 -16.33
N GLU A 24 15.20 -15.15 -15.48
CA GLU A 24 14.75 -16.55 -15.59
C GLU A 24 14.04 -16.82 -16.93
N ASP A 25 13.34 -15.82 -17.47
CA ASP A 25 12.71 -15.86 -18.79
C ASP A 25 13.64 -15.43 -19.94
N GLY A 26 14.93 -15.18 -19.67
CA GLY A 26 15.91 -14.75 -20.67
C GLY A 26 15.73 -13.30 -21.16
N ILE A 27 14.99 -12.47 -20.43
CA ILE A 27 14.78 -11.05 -20.73
C ILE A 27 15.87 -10.22 -20.05
N PHE A 28 16.58 -9.40 -20.83
CA PHE A 28 17.55 -8.47 -20.26
C PHE A 28 16.83 -7.30 -19.58
N SER A 29 17.29 -6.91 -18.39
CA SER A 29 16.83 -5.72 -17.69
C SER A 29 17.97 -4.89 -17.12
N SER A 30 17.80 -3.57 -17.11
CA SER A 30 18.67 -2.58 -16.47
C SER A 30 17.85 -1.77 -15.49
N SER A 31 18.38 -1.48 -14.29
CA SER A 31 17.62 -0.80 -13.23
C SER A 31 18.08 0.65 -13.06
N LEU A 32 17.12 1.58 -13.03
CA LEU A 32 17.30 2.98 -12.72
C LEU A 32 16.11 3.45 -11.85
N PRO A 33 16.17 3.26 -10.51
CA PRO A 33 15.06 3.63 -9.63
C PRO A 33 14.70 5.10 -9.74
N LEU A 34 13.45 5.41 -10.10
CA LEU A 34 12.94 6.77 -10.19
C LEU A 34 11.99 7.11 -9.03
N LEU A 35 11.84 6.18 -8.10
CA LEU A 35 10.97 6.27 -6.95
C LEU A 35 11.66 5.57 -5.78
N GLU A 36 11.76 6.25 -4.65
CA GLU A 36 12.05 5.64 -3.36
C GLU A 36 11.04 6.14 -2.32
N THR A 37 10.95 5.42 -1.19
CA THR A 37 10.03 5.75 -0.11
C THR A 37 10.79 6.04 1.17
N GLU A 38 10.37 7.09 1.87
CA GLU A 38 10.91 7.47 3.18
C GLU A 38 9.78 7.48 4.22
N PRO A 39 9.91 6.80 5.37
CA PRO A 39 8.92 6.86 6.45
C PRO A 39 8.72 8.30 6.95
N LEU A 40 7.48 8.63 7.30
CA LEU A 40 7.14 9.91 7.91
C LEU A 40 7.11 9.78 9.43
N PRO A 41 7.61 10.77 10.18
CA PRO A 41 7.42 10.80 11.64
C PRO A 41 5.93 11.02 11.95
N LEU A 42 5.37 10.19 12.83
CA LEU A 42 3.98 10.34 13.27
C LEU A 42 3.87 11.43 14.34
N THR A 43 2.92 12.33 14.14
CA THR A 43 2.46 13.29 15.17
C THR A 43 1.76 12.56 16.33
N PRO A 44 1.64 13.18 17.52
CA PRO A 44 0.90 12.59 18.64
C PRO A 44 -0.54 12.20 18.27
N ALA A 45 -1.24 13.02 17.48
CA ALA A 45 -2.60 12.72 17.03
C ALA A 45 -2.66 11.49 16.11
N GLN A 46 -1.67 11.29 15.25
CA GLN A 46 -1.57 10.10 14.40
C GLN A 46 -1.23 8.85 15.21
N ARG A 47 -0.44 8.97 16.28
CA ARG A 47 -0.21 7.85 17.21
C ARG A 47 -1.49 7.45 17.93
N SER A 48 -2.33 8.41 18.32
CA SER A 48 -3.65 8.14 18.89
C SER A 48 -4.55 7.35 17.94
N ILE A 49 -4.51 7.64 16.62
CA ILE A 49 -5.24 6.87 15.62
C ILE A 49 -4.88 5.37 15.66
N ILE A 50 -3.59 5.04 15.84
CA ILE A 50 -3.15 3.64 15.97
C ILE A 50 -3.67 3.02 17.26
N PHE A 51 -3.60 3.74 18.38
CA PHE A 51 -4.13 3.24 19.66
C PHE A 51 -5.66 3.01 19.62
N GLU A 52 -6.37 3.81 18.82
CA GLU A 52 -7.83 3.79 18.72
C GLU A 52 -8.33 3.11 17.43
N LEU A 53 -7.57 2.15 16.88
CA LEU A 53 -7.92 1.49 15.61
C LEU A 53 -9.34 0.91 15.58
N LEU A 54 -9.86 0.47 16.74
CA LEU A 54 -11.22 -0.06 16.90
C LEU A 54 -12.34 0.96 16.64
N ASN A 55 -12.02 2.25 16.54
CA ASN A 55 -12.96 3.29 16.11
C ASN A 55 -13.29 3.21 14.61
N TYR A 56 -12.57 2.40 13.84
CA TYR A 56 -12.78 2.19 12.41
C TYR A 56 -13.37 0.81 12.15
N CYS A 57 -14.47 0.77 11.38
CA CYS A 57 -15.09 -0.48 10.97
C CYS A 57 -14.25 -1.28 9.96
N ALA A 58 -13.32 -0.60 9.27
CA ALA A 58 -12.39 -1.19 8.33
C ALA A 58 -11.11 -0.36 8.22
N VAL A 59 -9.99 -1.03 7.95
CA VAL A 59 -8.70 -0.38 7.64
C VAL A 59 -8.26 -0.80 6.25
N ILE A 60 -7.90 0.17 5.42
CA ILE A 60 -7.44 -0.06 4.05
C ILE A 60 -5.98 0.34 3.94
N VAL A 61 -5.15 -0.57 3.44
CA VAL A 61 -3.72 -0.38 3.21
C VAL A 61 -3.44 -0.45 1.72
N VAL A 62 -2.97 0.66 1.14
CA VAL A 62 -2.94 0.80 -0.33
C VAL A 62 -1.61 0.43 -0.98
N SER A 63 -0.59 0.05 -0.20
CA SER A 63 0.73 -0.29 -0.74
C SER A 63 1.56 -1.15 0.21
N LYS A 64 2.55 -1.86 -0.33
CA LYS A 64 3.50 -2.66 0.47
C LYS A 64 4.27 -1.83 1.49
N PRO A 65 4.79 -0.62 1.18
CA PRO A 65 5.42 0.24 2.18
C PRO A 65 4.46 0.62 3.31
N ALA A 66 3.20 0.96 3.00
CA ALA A 66 2.20 1.25 4.02
C ALA A 66 1.94 0.03 4.91
N ALA A 67 1.86 -1.18 4.36
CA ALA A 67 1.64 -2.40 5.15
C ALA A 67 2.77 -2.66 6.15
N ARG A 68 4.03 -2.57 5.71
CA ARG A 68 5.19 -2.79 6.59
C ARG A 68 5.23 -1.77 7.73
N LEU A 69 5.08 -0.50 7.40
CA LEU A 69 5.07 0.58 8.39
C LEU A 69 3.86 0.49 9.34
N ALA A 70 2.70 0.10 8.83
CA ALA A 70 1.52 -0.12 9.66
C ALA A 70 1.75 -1.24 10.68
N ILE A 71 2.36 -2.36 10.25
CA ILE A 71 2.68 -3.48 11.13
C ILE A 71 3.66 -3.05 12.22
N GLU A 72 4.73 -2.33 11.88
CA GLU A 72 5.68 -1.80 12.88
C GLU A 72 4.98 -0.95 13.95
N LEU A 73 4.06 -0.08 13.53
CA LEU A 73 3.29 0.77 14.45
C LEU A 73 2.28 -0.02 15.30
N ILE A 74 1.67 -1.05 14.72
CA ILE A 74 0.73 -1.91 15.45
C ILE A 74 1.49 -2.74 16.49
N ASP A 75 2.61 -3.34 16.13
CA ASP A 75 3.44 -4.17 17.02
C ASP A 75 3.98 -3.37 18.21
N GLU A 76 4.28 -2.07 18.03
CA GLU A 76 4.69 -1.17 19.12
C GLU A 76 3.57 -0.92 20.14
N VAL A 77 2.31 -0.90 19.71
CA VAL A 77 1.17 -0.38 20.50
C VAL A 77 0.23 -1.48 20.98
N TRP A 78 -0.01 -2.50 20.16
CA TRP A 78 -1.01 -3.53 20.39
C TRP A 78 -0.35 -4.85 20.78
N PRO A 79 -0.69 -5.42 21.96
CA PRO A 79 -0.14 -6.70 22.39
C PRO A 79 -0.54 -7.89 21.50
N GLN A 80 -1.62 -7.73 20.72
CA GLN A 80 -2.13 -8.72 19.76
C GLN A 80 -2.68 -8.00 18.52
N PRO A 81 -2.63 -8.62 17.33
CA PRO A 81 -3.20 -8.05 16.12
C PRO A 81 -4.68 -7.66 16.30
N PRO A 82 -5.09 -6.44 15.87
CA PRO A 82 -6.50 -6.03 15.88
C PRO A 82 -7.39 -6.95 15.05
N LEU A 83 -8.55 -7.32 15.59
CA LEU A 83 -9.48 -8.30 14.99
C LEU A 83 -10.42 -7.72 13.92
N GLN A 84 -10.44 -6.41 13.74
CA GLN A 84 -11.30 -5.76 12.73
C GLN A 84 -10.85 -6.12 11.31
N PRO A 85 -11.73 -6.02 10.29
CA PRO A 85 -11.36 -6.39 8.94
C PRO A 85 -10.36 -5.39 8.32
N TRP A 86 -9.33 -5.95 7.70
CA TRP A 86 -8.31 -5.21 6.95
C TRP A 86 -8.48 -5.46 5.46
N PHE A 87 -8.11 -4.46 4.67
CA PHE A 87 -8.24 -4.51 3.24
C PHE A 87 -7.00 -3.99 2.54
N SER A 88 -6.73 -4.52 1.36
CA SER A 88 -5.71 -3.98 0.46
C SER A 88 -6.21 -4.00 -0.97
N VAL A 89 -5.64 -3.13 -1.81
CA VAL A 89 -6.00 -3.07 -3.23
C VAL A 89 -5.51 -4.29 -4.00
N GLY A 90 -4.45 -4.97 -3.55
CA GLY A 90 -3.88 -6.11 -4.27
C GLY A 90 -3.22 -7.13 -3.35
N SER A 91 -3.19 -8.37 -3.83
CA SER A 91 -2.78 -9.56 -3.07
C SER A 91 -1.40 -9.44 -2.42
N ALA A 92 -0.42 -8.84 -3.10
CA ALA A 92 0.94 -8.74 -2.57
C ALA A 92 1.05 -7.79 -1.36
N THR A 93 0.13 -6.84 -1.20
CA THR A 93 0.01 -6.00 0.01
C THR A 93 -0.78 -6.75 1.07
N GLY A 94 -1.89 -7.38 0.69
CA GLY A 94 -2.73 -8.15 1.60
C GLY A 94 -2.00 -9.34 2.24
N GLN A 95 -1.11 -9.99 1.51
CA GLN A 95 -0.30 -11.09 2.03
C GLN A 95 0.61 -10.64 3.16
N ILE A 96 1.21 -9.44 3.06
CA ILE A 96 2.04 -8.88 4.15
C ILE A 96 1.22 -8.73 5.44
N LEU A 97 -0.04 -8.31 5.32
CA LEU A 97 -0.95 -8.16 6.46
C LEU A 97 -1.40 -9.51 7.04
N LEU A 98 -1.72 -10.48 6.17
CA LEU A 98 -2.06 -11.84 6.59
C LEU A 98 -0.89 -12.53 7.29
N ASP A 99 0.34 -12.39 6.78
CA ASP A 99 1.53 -13.00 7.35
C ASP A 99 1.81 -12.50 8.78
N TYR A 100 1.40 -11.27 9.09
CA TYR A 100 1.44 -10.71 10.45
C TYR A 100 0.28 -11.19 11.35
N GLY A 101 -0.76 -11.79 10.77
CA GLY A 101 -1.92 -12.31 11.50
C GLY A 101 -3.13 -11.36 11.53
N LEU A 102 -3.18 -10.34 10.67
CA LEU A 102 -4.37 -9.51 10.50
C LEU A 102 -5.39 -10.20 9.61
N ASP A 103 -6.67 -9.95 9.87
CA ASP A 103 -7.76 -10.46 9.04
C ASP A 103 -7.92 -9.63 7.75
N ALA A 104 -7.03 -9.87 6.79
CA ALA A 104 -6.92 -9.08 5.57
C ALA A 104 -7.63 -9.70 4.36
N SER A 105 -8.18 -8.85 3.49
CA SER A 105 -8.82 -9.25 2.23
C SER A 105 -8.53 -8.27 1.10
N TRP A 106 -8.67 -8.74 -0.13
CA TRP A 106 -8.42 -7.96 -1.35
C TRP A 106 -9.30 -8.49 -2.49
N PRO A 107 -9.55 -7.69 -3.54
CA PRO A 107 -10.23 -8.18 -4.74
C PRO A 107 -9.36 -9.23 -5.46
N GLU A 108 -9.96 -10.35 -5.87
CA GLU A 108 -9.27 -11.35 -6.73
C GLU A 108 -9.19 -10.90 -8.19
N GLN A 109 -10.11 -10.02 -8.60
CA GLN A 109 -10.22 -9.49 -9.95
C GLN A 109 -9.91 -7.99 -9.94
N GLY A 110 -8.65 -7.65 -10.19
CA GLY A 110 -8.15 -6.26 -10.18
C GLY A 110 -7.23 -5.97 -9.00
N ASP A 111 -6.41 -4.92 -9.15
CA ASP A 111 -5.45 -4.47 -8.14
C ASP A 111 -5.57 -2.96 -7.85
N ASP A 112 -6.77 -2.40 -8.05
CA ASP A 112 -7.09 -0.97 -7.94
C ASP A 112 -8.21 -0.65 -6.93
N SER A 113 -8.51 0.64 -6.79
CA SER A 113 -9.49 1.16 -5.83
C SER A 113 -10.91 0.75 -6.22
N GLU A 114 -11.20 0.69 -7.52
CA GLU A 114 -12.47 0.34 -8.10
C GLU A 114 -12.84 -1.11 -7.78
N ALA A 115 -11.91 -2.05 -8.00
CA ALA A 115 -12.09 -3.44 -7.64
C ALA A 115 -12.31 -3.62 -6.13
N LEU A 116 -11.57 -2.88 -5.31
CA LEU A 116 -11.71 -2.95 -3.86
C LEU A 116 -13.08 -2.45 -3.38
N LEU A 117 -13.59 -1.35 -3.94
CA LEU A 117 -14.93 -0.81 -3.62
C LEU A 117 -16.04 -1.83 -3.92
N GLU A 118 -15.83 -2.71 -4.89
CA GLU A 118 -16.77 -3.77 -5.25
C GLU A 118 -16.71 -5.02 -4.35
N LEU A 119 -15.69 -5.14 -3.49
CA LEU A 119 -15.49 -6.31 -2.65
C LEU A 119 -16.65 -6.48 -1.64
N PRO A 120 -17.38 -7.61 -1.65
CA PRO A 120 -18.54 -7.81 -0.78
C PRO A 120 -18.23 -7.66 0.71
N ARG A 121 -17.04 -8.11 1.11
CA ARG A 121 -16.58 -8.01 2.50
C ARG A 121 -16.38 -6.55 2.95
N LEU A 122 -15.87 -5.69 2.08
CA LEU A 122 -15.75 -4.26 2.36
C LEU A 122 -17.13 -3.63 2.46
N LYS A 123 -18.01 -3.90 1.48
CA LYS A 123 -19.40 -3.41 1.47
C LYS A 123 -20.15 -3.79 2.75
N GLN A 124 -19.97 -5.02 3.23
CA GLN A 124 -20.55 -5.49 4.49
C GLN A 124 -19.98 -4.74 5.70
N ALA A 125 -18.67 -4.53 5.76
CA ALA A 125 -18.02 -3.84 6.88
C ALA A 125 -18.51 -2.38 7.02
N ILE A 126 -18.77 -1.70 5.90
CA ILE A 126 -19.22 -0.29 5.86
C ILE A 126 -20.75 -0.12 5.84
N ALA A 127 -21.53 -1.21 5.92
CA ALA A 127 -23.00 -1.16 5.81
C ALA A 127 -23.70 -0.53 7.04
N VAL A 128 -22.94 -0.09 8.05
CA VAL A 128 -23.48 0.46 9.31
C VAL A 128 -23.52 1.99 9.24
N PRO A 129 -24.63 2.64 9.60
CA PRO A 129 -24.71 4.10 9.64
C PRO A 129 -23.61 4.72 10.51
N GLY A 130 -22.93 5.74 9.99
CA GLY A 130 -21.84 6.42 10.69
C GLY A 130 -20.53 5.63 10.73
N SER A 131 -20.40 4.57 9.92
CA SER A 131 -19.15 3.81 9.76
C SER A 131 -17.98 4.73 9.41
N ARG A 132 -16.81 4.44 9.99
CA ARG A 132 -15.55 5.12 9.68
C ARG A 132 -14.53 4.13 9.13
N VAL A 133 -13.75 4.56 8.15
CA VAL A 133 -12.68 3.82 7.51
C VAL A 133 -11.37 4.59 7.64
N LEU A 134 -10.31 3.87 7.98
CA LEU A 134 -8.95 4.42 7.97
C LEU A 134 -8.22 3.97 6.70
N ILE A 135 -7.61 4.89 5.98
CA ILE A 135 -6.77 4.58 4.81
C ILE A 135 -5.31 4.89 5.14
N MET A 136 -4.49 3.84 5.23
CA MET A 136 -3.04 3.92 5.43
C MET A 136 -2.33 3.96 4.07
N ARG A 137 -1.60 5.06 3.82
CA ARG A 137 -1.05 5.39 2.48
C ARG A 137 0.23 6.20 2.56
N GLY A 138 0.78 6.55 1.38
CA GLY A 138 1.74 7.64 1.28
C GLY A 138 1.07 9.01 1.43
N ASP A 139 1.84 10.04 1.70
CA ASP A 139 1.39 11.45 1.77
C ASP A 139 0.56 11.88 0.55
N GLU A 140 0.96 11.43 -0.63
CA GLU A 140 0.23 11.62 -1.88
C GLU A 140 -0.32 10.30 -2.42
N GLY A 141 -1.33 10.38 -3.31
CA GLY A 141 -2.07 9.22 -3.80
C GLY A 141 -3.43 9.56 -4.41
N ARG A 142 -4.16 8.51 -4.82
CA ARG A 142 -5.46 8.64 -5.46
C ARG A 142 -6.54 8.95 -4.41
N GLU A 143 -7.43 9.89 -4.74
CA GLU A 143 -8.54 10.28 -3.86
C GLU A 143 -9.82 9.47 -4.11
N LEU A 144 -9.92 8.78 -5.26
CA LEU A 144 -11.12 8.05 -5.69
C LEU A 144 -11.71 7.16 -4.58
N LEU A 145 -10.89 6.36 -3.90
CA LEU A 145 -11.36 5.44 -2.86
C LEU A 145 -12.07 6.19 -1.73
N ALA A 146 -11.46 7.27 -1.23
CA ALA A 146 -12.04 8.07 -0.16
C ALA A 146 -13.27 8.85 -0.64
N GLU A 147 -13.24 9.40 -1.85
CA GLU A 147 -14.38 10.10 -2.44
C GLU A 147 -15.60 9.19 -2.58
N GLN A 148 -15.41 7.97 -3.09
CA GLN A 148 -16.49 7.00 -3.25
C GLN A 148 -17.04 6.52 -1.90
N LEU A 149 -16.17 6.23 -0.92
CA LEU A 149 -16.61 5.89 0.43
C LEU A 149 -17.40 7.04 1.09
N ARG A 150 -16.92 8.28 0.96
CA ARG A 150 -17.63 9.47 1.47
C ARG A 150 -18.97 9.68 0.78
N ALA A 151 -19.06 9.41 -0.52
CA ALA A 151 -20.33 9.46 -1.26
C ALA A 151 -21.36 8.44 -0.75
N LEU A 152 -20.90 7.32 -0.15
CA LEU A 152 -21.73 6.34 0.54
C LEU A 152 -22.06 6.73 2.00
N GLY A 153 -21.66 7.91 2.47
CA GLY A 153 -21.87 8.37 3.85
C GLY A 153 -20.88 7.83 4.87
N VAL A 154 -19.79 7.21 4.42
CA VAL A 154 -18.72 6.67 5.27
C VAL A 154 -17.74 7.77 5.65
N GLY A 155 -17.41 7.88 6.94
CA GLY A 155 -16.31 8.76 7.38
C GLY A 155 -14.97 8.18 6.94
N VAL A 156 -14.08 8.99 6.38
CA VAL A 156 -12.77 8.52 5.90
C VAL A 156 -11.66 9.39 6.42
N ASP A 157 -10.77 8.76 7.19
CA ASP A 157 -9.53 9.35 7.68
C ASP A 157 -8.33 8.79 6.93
N TYR A 158 -7.31 9.63 6.76
CA TYR A 158 -6.03 9.24 6.19
C TYR A 158 -4.97 9.14 7.27
N LEU A 159 -4.12 8.11 7.16
CA LEU A 159 -2.87 8.02 7.88
C LEU A 159 -1.70 7.92 6.89
N PRO A 160 -1.06 9.06 6.55
CA PRO A 160 0.18 9.07 5.80
C PRO A 160 1.31 8.44 6.61
N LEU A 161 1.95 7.41 6.05
CA LEU A 161 3.04 6.67 6.70
C LEU A 161 4.41 6.90 6.06
N TYR A 162 4.43 7.30 4.78
CA TYR A 162 5.66 7.53 4.04
C TYR A 162 5.45 8.61 2.98
N ARG A 163 6.55 9.16 2.48
CA ARG A 163 6.58 10.00 1.29
C ARG A 163 7.37 9.35 0.17
N ARG A 164 7.05 9.71 -1.06
CA ARG A 164 7.79 9.28 -2.25
C ARG A 164 8.73 10.39 -2.70
N TYR A 165 9.94 10.02 -3.13
CA TYR A 165 10.88 10.98 -3.69
C TYR A 165 11.64 10.38 -4.87
N LEU A 166 12.16 11.26 -5.73
CA LEU A 166 13.05 10.90 -6.83
C LEU A 166 14.48 10.76 -6.29
N PRO A 167 15.14 9.59 -6.40
CA PRO A 167 16.53 9.45 -6.01
C PRO A 167 17.45 10.34 -6.85
N GLN A 168 18.54 10.79 -6.26
CA GLN A 168 19.50 11.62 -6.97
C GLN A 168 20.29 10.79 -7.98
N HIS A 169 20.26 11.22 -9.24
CA HIS A 169 21.03 10.62 -10.33
C HIS A 169 21.93 11.68 -10.98
N ALA A 170 23.09 11.25 -11.48
CA ALA A 170 23.94 12.12 -12.27
C ALA A 170 23.24 12.49 -13.59
N PRO A 171 23.45 13.71 -14.13
CA PRO A 171 23.00 14.05 -15.48
C PRO A 171 23.47 13.02 -16.50
N GLY A 172 22.56 12.55 -17.37
CA GLY A 172 22.87 11.54 -18.39
C GLY A 172 22.84 10.08 -17.90
N ALA A 173 22.49 9.80 -16.64
CA ALA A 173 22.40 8.44 -16.11
C ALA A 173 21.51 7.51 -16.95
N LEU A 174 20.40 8.03 -17.50
CA LEU A 174 19.50 7.26 -18.36
C LEU A 174 20.22 6.70 -19.61
N ALA A 175 21.00 7.53 -20.30
CA ALA A 175 21.69 7.13 -21.53
C ALA A 175 22.74 6.03 -21.30
N GLN A 176 23.24 5.89 -20.08
CA GLN A 176 24.19 4.83 -19.70
C GLN A 176 23.51 3.49 -19.38
N ARG A 177 22.17 3.47 -19.28
CA ARG A 177 21.37 2.32 -18.84
C ARG A 177 20.62 1.63 -19.98
N VAL A 178 20.51 2.27 -21.14
CA VAL A 178 19.75 1.81 -22.32
C VAL A 178 20.67 1.29 -23.42
#